data_AF-A0A7C8DSB0-F1
#
_entry.id   AF-A0A7C8DSB0-F1
#
_cell.length_a   1.000
_cell.length_b   1.000
_cell.length_c   1.000
_cell.angle_alpha   90.00
_cell.angle_beta   90.00
_cell.angle_gamma   90.00
#
_symmetry.space_group_name_H-M   'P 1'
#
loop_
_entity.id
_entity.type
_entity.pdbx_description
1 polymer ?
#
loop_
_entity_poly.entity_id
_entity_poly.type
_entity_poly.pdbx_seq_one_letter_code
_entity_poly.pdbx_strand_id
1 'polypeptide(L)'
;MAVKPPSREIVDKFLAAKEVLFQDELKLCTGIEIVQKFTSLMDGLIRSLFAAAGFDRENGTEKPIDLAVVALGSYGRVELCCHSDVDFMIIHQGPLSGEMRAMIPLVLYPMWDAGLEVGHSILTFRECLHLSLDDFRVFTSLLDARFVL
;
A
#
# COMPACT_ATOMS: atom_id res chain seq x y z
N MET A 1 1.67 -31.47 -2.12
CA MET A 1 1.12 -30.24 -1.50
C MET A 1 1.60 -29.08 -2.34
N ALA A 2 0.71 -28.36 -3.02
CA ALA A 2 1.10 -27.18 -3.79
C ALA A 2 1.57 -26.08 -2.82
N VAL A 3 2.79 -25.57 -3.00
CA VAL A 3 3.30 -24.40 -2.28
C VAL A 3 2.38 -23.23 -2.62
N LYS A 4 1.74 -22.62 -1.61
CA LYS A 4 0.90 -21.43 -1.82
C LYS A 4 1.78 -20.30 -2.41
N PRO A 5 1.27 -19.49 -3.36
CA PRO A 5 2.01 -18.33 -3.84
C PRO A 5 2.35 -17.40 -2.66
N PRO A 6 3.54 -16.75 -2.63
CA PRO A 6 4.00 -15.97 -1.48
C PRO A 6 3.00 -14.91 -1.01
N SER A 7 2.30 -14.28 -1.94
CA SER A 7 1.26 -13.29 -1.67
C SER A 7 0.10 -13.82 -0.85
N ARG A 8 -0.28 -15.09 -1.01
CA ARG A 8 -1.41 -15.68 -0.28
C ARG A 8 -1.11 -15.84 1.20
N GLU A 9 0.11 -16.25 1.56
CA GLU A 9 0.49 -16.37 2.97
C GLU A 9 0.55 -14.99 3.65
N ILE A 10 1.04 -13.97 2.93
CA ILE A 10 1.07 -12.58 3.40
C ILE A 10 -0.35 -12.07 3.67
N VAL A 11 -1.28 -12.28 2.73
CA VAL A 11 -2.68 -11.89 2.88
C VAL A 11 -3.36 -12.67 4.00
N ASP A 12 -3.16 -14.00 4.09
CA ASP A 12 -3.73 -14.84 5.16
C ASP A 12 -3.29 -14.31 6.55
N LYS A 13 -2.02 -13.93 6.71
CA LYS A 13 -1.47 -13.33 7.94
C LYS A 13 -2.10 -11.96 8.23
N PHE A 14 -2.23 -11.11 7.22
CA PHE A 14 -2.89 -9.81 7.36
C PHE A 14 -4.35 -9.95 7.81
N LEU A 15 -5.12 -10.85 7.19
CA LEU A 15 -6.52 -11.08 7.53
C LEU A 15 -6.67 -11.62 8.95
N ALA A 16 -5.81 -12.55 9.38
CA ALA A 16 -5.80 -13.04 10.76
C ALA A 16 -5.51 -11.92 11.77
N ALA A 17 -4.51 -11.07 11.49
CA ALA A 17 -4.19 -9.93 12.36
C ALA A 17 -5.30 -8.87 12.37
N LYS A 18 -5.94 -8.61 11.23
CA LYS A 18 -7.09 -7.71 11.11
C LYS A 18 -8.26 -8.21 11.98
N GLU A 19 -8.55 -9.51 11.95
CA GLU A 19 -9.61 -10.10 12.77
C GLU A 19 -9.34 -9.91 14.27
N VAL A 20 -8.12 -10.22 14.73
CA VAL A 20 -7.73 -10.00 16.14
C VAL A 20 -7.90 -8.53 16.54
N LEU A 21 -7.44 -7.60 15.70
CA LEU A 21 -7.56 -6.17 15.97
C LEU A 21 -9.02 -5.71 16.15
N PHE A 22 -9.92 -6.16 15.28
CA PHE A 22 -11.32 -5.70 15.29
C PHE A 22 -12.25 -6.52 16.20
N GLN A 23 -11.92 -7.76 16.57
CA GLN A 23 -12.73 -8.57 17.50
C GLN A 23 -12.29 -8.42 18.96
N ASP A 24 -10.98 -8.42 19.20
CA ASP A 24 -10.43 -8.52 20.55
C ASP A 24 -10.01 -7.14 21.07
N GLU A 25 -9.23 -6.40 20.27
CA GLU A 25 -8.65 -5.13 20.72
C GLU A 25 -9.61 -3.96 20.68
N LEU A 26 -10.65 -4.02 19.84
CA LEU A 26 -11.67 -2.96 19.72
C LEU A 26 -12.35 -2.63 21.06
N LYS A 27 -12.42 -3.60 21.98
CA LYS A 27 -13.01 -3.43 23.32
C LYS A 27 -12.03 -2.83 24.33
N LEU A 28 -10.74 -2.82 24.01
CA LEU A 28 -9.64 -2.47 24.91
C LEU A 28 -8.95 -1.16 24.53
N CYS A 29 -9.13 -0.70 23.29
CA CYS A 29 -8.46 0.47 22.74
C CYS A 29 -9.48 1.57 22.42
N THR A 30 -9.01 2.81 22.40
CA THR A 30 -9.73 3.96 21.83
C THR A 30 -9.82 3.85 20.31
N GLY A 31 -10.76 4.59 19.70
CA GLY A 31 -10.88 4.63 18.23
C GLY A 31 -9.59 5.09 17.54
N ILE A 32 -8.87 6.04 18.13
CA ILE A 32 -7.58 6.55 17.61
C ILE A 32 -6.53 5.44 17.61
N GLU A 33 -6.40 4.69 18.70
CA GLU A 33 -5.46 3.57 18.79
C GLU A 33 -5.78 2.48 17.77
N ILE A 34 -7.06 2.21 17.52
CA ILE A 34 -7.48 1.22 16.52
C ILE A 34 -7.09 1.64 15.10
N VAL A 35 -7.38 2.88 14.69
CA VAL A 35 -7.01 3.35 13.34
C VAL A 35 -5.49 3.43 13.16
N GLN A 36 -4.74 3.75 14.21
CA GLN A 36 -3.27 3.72 14.19
C GLN A 36 -2.72 2.31 14.03
N LYS A 37 -3.23 1.35 14.81
CA LYS A 37 -2.84 -0.06 14.68
C LYS A 37 -3.24 -0.64 13.32
N PHE A 38 -4.44 -0.33 12.82
CA PHE A 38 -4.88 -0.79 11.52
C PHE A 38 -4.04 -0.21 10.38
N THR A 39 -3.69 1.08 10.46
CA THR A 39 -2.77 1.73 9.52
C THR A 39 -1.40 1.04 9.54
N SER A 40 -0.85 0.76 10.73
CA SER A 40 0.43 0.04 10.84
C SER A 40 0.37 -1.38 10.26
N LEU A 41 -0.76 -2.07 10.43
CA LEU A 41 -0.98 -3.39 9.84
C LEU A 41 -1.06 -3.30 8.30
N MET A 42 -1.70 -2.25 7.76
CA MET A 42 -1.78 -1.98 6.32
C MET A 42 -0.42 -1.65 5.73
N ASP A 43 0.39 -0.82 6.40
CA ASP A 43 1.78 -0.54 6.01
C ASP A 43 2.59 -1.84 5.91
N GLY A 44 2.43 -2.73 6.88
CA GLY A 44 3.07 -4.05 6.89
C GLY A 44 2.65 -4.93 5.71
N LEU A 45 1.36 -4.93 5.37
CA LEU A 45 0.83 -5.64 4.20
C LEU A 45 1.46 -5.09 2.91
N ILE A 46 1.41 -3.78 2.69
CA ILE A 46 1.95 -3.14 1.48
C ILE A 46 3.43 -3.46 1.34
N ARG A 47 4.25 -3.22 2.38
CA ARG A 47 5.68 -3.53 2.35
C ARG A 47 5.95 -4.99 2.00
N SER A 48 5.23 -5.91 2.64
CA SER A 48 5.42 -7.35 2.41
C SER A 48 5.05 -7.77 0.99
N LEU A 49 3.96 -7.21 0.43
CA LEU A 49 3.56 -7.51 -0.94
C LEU A 49 4.53 -6.93 -1.97
N PHE A 50 5.01 -5.69 -1.77
CA PHE A 50 6.03 -5.10 -2.65
C PHE A 50 7.35 -5.88 -2.61
N ALA A 51 7.79 -6.30 -1.43
CA ALA A 51 8.93 -7.20 -1.26
C ALA A 51 8.72 -8.53 -2.01
N ALA A 52 7.58 -9.20 -1.78
CA ALA A 52 7.26 -10.46 -2.44
C ALA A 52 7.11 -10.35 -3.96
N ALA A 53 6.70 -9.18 -4.47
CA ALA A 53 6.68 -8.90 -5.90
C ALA A 53 8.09 -8.69 -6.49
N GLY A 54 9.10 -8.47 -5.65
CA GLY A 54 10.51 -8.30 -6.00
C GLY A 54 10.97 -6.85 -6.12
N PHE A 55 10.29 -5.91 -5.46
CA PHE A 55 10.71 -4.49 -5.45
C PHE A 55 11.83 -4.20 -4.44
N ASP A 56 12.11 -5.14 -3.53
CA ASP A 56 13.10 -5.03 -2.47
C ASP A 56 14.46 -5.69 -2.82
N ARG A 57 14.74 -5.96 -4.10
CA ARG A 57 15.94 -6.70 -4.56
C ARG A 57 17.25 -6.10 -4.02
N GLU A 58 17.64 -6.50 -2.81
CA GLU A 58 18.96 -6.31 -2.20
C GLU A 58 19.86 -7.53 -2.45
N ASN A 59 19.29 -8.66 -2.91
CA ASN A 59 20.01 -9.91 -3.11
C ASN A 59 20.64 -10.01 -4.51
N GLY A 60 21.73 -9.27 -4.71
CA GLY A 60 22.81 -9.64 -5.62
C GLY A 60 22.63 -9.30 -7.10
N THR A 61 23.40 -8.31 -7.54
CA THR A 61 23.76 -7.92 -8.94
C THR A 61 22.85 -6.96 -9.70
N GLU A 62 21.61 -6.70 -9.27
CA GLU A 62 20.73 -5.71 -9.91
C GLU A 62 20.47 -4.50 -9.00
N LYS A 63 20.32 -3.31 -9.59
CA LYS A 63 19.99 -2.08 -8.85
C LYS A 63 18.58 -2.19 -8.25
N PRO A 64 18.34 -1.61 -7.06
CA PRO A 64 16.99 -1.42 -6.55
C PRO A 64 16.10 -0.74 -7.59
N ILE A 65 14.83 -1.14 -7.63
CA ILE A 65 13.86 -0.48 -8.49
C ILE A 65 13.54 0.88 -7.87
N ASP A 66 13.88 1.96 -8.57
CA ASP A 66 13.68 3.35 -8.11
C ASP A 66 12.19 3.73 -8.08
N LEU A 67 11.49 3.32 -7.01
CA LEU A 67 10.12 3.71 -6.71
C LEU A 67 9.94 4.11 -5.24
N ALA A 68 8.88 4.85 -4.97
CA ALA A 68 8.34 5.10 -3.66
C ALA A 68 6.84 4.80 -3.63
N VAL A 69 6.31 4.39 -2.49
CA VAL A 69 4.87 4.27 -2.22
C VAL A 69 4.49 5.28 -1.16
N VAL A 70 3.48 6.08 -1.46
CA VAL A 70 2.94 7.08 -0.54
C VAL A 70 1.46 6.80 -0.26
N ALA A 71 1.09 6.73 1.01
CA ALA A 71 -0.29 6.67 1.45
C ALA A 71 -0.96 8.04 1.29
N LEU A 72 -2.25 8.06 0.93
CA LEU A 72 -3.04 9.28 0.69
C LEU A 72 -4.30 9.29 1.55
N GLY A 73 -4.95 10.45 1.66
CA GLY A 73 -6.23 10.59 2.35
C GLY A 73 -6.20 10.11 3.80
N SER A 74 -7.24 9.39 4.25
CA SER A 74 -7.29 8.85 5.62
C SER A 74 -6.17 7.86 5.91
N TYR A 75 -5.69 7.12 4.90
CA TYR A 75 -4.56 6.22 5.07
C TYR A 75 -3.25 6.99 5.31
N GLY A 76 -3.08 8.11 4.60
CA GLY A 76 -2.00 9.06 4.80
C GLY A 76 -1.99 9.68 6.20
N ARG A 77 -3.17 10.13 6.68
CA ARG A 77 -3.36 10.73 8.02
C ARG A 77 -3.30 9.76 9.20
N VAL A 78 -3.15 8.46 8.96
CA VAL A 78 -3.19 7.42 10.02
C VAL A 78 -4.59 7.36 10.67
N GLU A 79 -5.63 7.59 9.88
CA GLU A 79 -7.04 7.59 10.25
C GLU A 79 -7.83 6.51 9.49
N LEU A 80 -7.15 5.47 9.00
CA LEU A 80 -7.77 4.42 8.20
C LEU A 80 -8.78 3.61 9.05
N CYS A 81 -10.06 3.62 8.66
CA CYS A 81 -11.11 2.83 9.30
C CYS A 81 -11.25 1.43 8.63
N CYS A 82 -11.93 0.50 9.30
CA CYS A 82 -12.06 -0.91 8.89
C CYS A 82 -12.57 -1.17 7.46
N HIS A 83 -13.39 -0.24 6.94
CA HIS A 83 -14.02 -0.29 5.62
C HIS A 83 -13.66 0.92 4.75
N SER A 84 -12.67 1.72 5.16
CA SER A 84 -12.18 2.80 4.31
C SER A 84 -11.36 2.25 3.14
N ASP A 85 -11.44 2.95 2.02
CA ASP A 85 -10.56 2.73 0.88
C ASP A 85 -9.09 2.90 1.29
N VAL A 86 -8.23 2.08 0.69
CA VAL A 86 -6.78 2.14 0.86
C VAL A 86 -6.20 2.85 -0.35
N ASP A 87 -6.05 4.17 -0.21
CA ASP A 87 -5.50 5.02 -1.26
C ASP A 87 -3.98 5.17 -1.16
N PHE A 88 -3.25 4.79 -2.21
CA PHE A 88 -1.81 5.03 -2.29
C PHE A 88 -1.32 5.36 -3.69
N MET A 89 -0.18 6.03 -3.79
CA MET A 89 0.47 6.36 -5.06
C MET A 89 1.84 5.71 -5.14
N ILE A 90 2.12 5.08 -6.28
CA ILE A 90 3.41 4.53 -6.65
C ILE A 90 4.12 5.60 -7.48
N ILE A 91 5.18 6.18 -6.92
CA ILE A 91 6.01 7.18 -7.56
C ILE A 91 7.25 6.50 -8.11
N HIS A 92 7.51 6.57 -9.42
CA HIS A 92 8.72 6.00 -10.02
C HIS A 92 9.61 7.07 -10.68
N GLN A 93 10.89 6.76 -10.88
CA GLN A 93 11.79 7.60 -11.67
C GLN A 93 11.88 7.10 -13.12
N GLY A 94 11.85 8.03 -14.07
CA GLY A 94 11.93 7.72 -15.50
C GLY A 94 10.69 7.00 -16.04
N PRO A 95 10.77 6.40 -17.25
CA PRO A 95 9.64 5.69 -17.85
C PRO A 95 9.24 4.44 -17.05
N LEU A 96 7.94 4.20 -16.91
CA LEU A 96 7.42 2.98 -16.28
C LEU A 96 7.84 1.74 -17.09
N SER A 97 8.78 0.97 -16.55
CA SER A 97 9.41 -0.18 -17.23
C SER A 97 8.42 -1.33 -17.43
N GLY A 98 8.71 -2.22 -18.38
CA GLY A 98 7.91 -3.44 -18.59
C GLY A 98 7.89 -4.35 -17.36
N GLU A 99 9.01 -4.41 -16.62
CA GLU A 99 9.14 -5.14 -15.37
C GLU A 99 8.22 -4.56 -14.27
N MET A 100 8.27 -3.25 -14.04
CA MET A 100 7.36 -2.59 -13.07
C MET A 100 5.89 -2.85 -13.41
N ARG A 101 5.51 -2.76 -14.70
CA ARG A 101 4.13 -3.05 -15.15
C ARG A 101 3.70 -4.48 -14.88
N ALA A 102 4.62 -5.43 -14.94
CA ALA A 102 4.33 -6.83 -14.64
C ALA A 102 4.26 -7.10 -13.13
N MET A 103 5.03 -6.36 -12.33
CA MET A 103 5.11 -6.56 -10.88
C MET A 103 3.99 -5.86 -10.09
N ILE A 104 3.54 -4.67 -10.50
CA ILE A 104 2.49 -3.93 -9.78
C ILE A 104 1.20 -4.76 -9.56
N PRO A 105 0.68 -5.49 -10.56
CA PRO A 105 -0.48 -6.37 -10.35
C PRO A 105 -0.26 -7.47 -9.30
N LEU A 106 0.98 -7.91 -9.08
CA LEU A 106 1.32 -8.89 -8.04
C LEU A 106 1.12 -8.33 -6.62
N VAL A 107 1.03 -7.01 -6.47
CA VAL A 107 0.66 -6.32 -5.23
C VAL A 107 -0.84 -6.06 -5.17
N LEU A 108 -1.41 -5.54 -6.26
CA LEU A 108 -2.81 -5.10 -6.28
C LEU A 108 -3.81 -6.25 -6.21
N TYR A 109 -3.61 -7.31 -7.01
CA TYR A 109 -4.56 -8.42 -7.06
C TYR A 109 -4.74 -9.11 -5.70
N PRO A 110 -3.67 -9.43 -4.93
CA PRO A 110 -3.85 -9.98 -3.58
C PRO A 110 -4.64 -9.07 -2.63
N MET A 111 -4.52 -7.75 -2.74
CA MET A 111 -5.28 -6.82 -1.91
C MET A 111 -6.77 -6.84 -2.26
N TRP A 112 -7.11 -6.85 -3.56
CA TRP A 112 -8.49 -6.99 -4.00
C TRP A 112 -9.09 -8.36 -3.68
N ASP A 113 -8.32 -9.43 -3.86
CA ASP A 113 -8.72 -10.80 -3.49
C ASP A 113 -8.98 -10.93 -1.98
N ALA A 114 -8.31 -10.10 -1.16
CA ALA A 114 -8.55 -9.97 0.28
C ALA A 114 -9.81 -9.15 0.63
N GLY A 115 -10.51 -8.61 -0.37
CA GLY A 115 -11.70 -7.77 -0.20
C GLY A 115 -11.39 -6.33 0.22
N LEU A 116 -10.17 -5.83 0.00
CA LEU A 116 -9.84 -4.42 0.22
C LEU A 116 -10.26 -3.59 -0.99
N GLU A 117 -10.84 -2.41 -0.75
CA GLU A 117 -11.01 -1.38 -1.78
C GLU A 117 -9.71 -0.59 -1.89
N VAL A 118 -9.07 -0.62 -3.06
CA VAL A 118 -7.74 -0.02 -3.28
C VAL A 118 -7.80 1.01 -4.39
N GLY A 119 -7.70 2.29 -4.02
CA GLY A 119 -7.42 3.36 -4.95
C GLY A 119 -5.91 3.49 -5.15
N HIS A 120 -5.46 3.53 -6.41
CA HIS A 120 -4.04 3.70 -6.68
C HIS A 120 -3.75 4.58 -7.89
N SER A 121 -2.57 5.19 -7.87
CA SER A 121 -2.01 5.96 -8.98
C SER A 121 -0.57 5.55 -9.22
N ILE A 122 -0.13 5.50 -10.48
CA ILE A 122 1.26 5.19 -10.84
C ILE A 122 1.77 6.36 -11.66
N LEU A 123 2.65 7.16 -11.09
CA LEU A 123 3.08 8.43 -11.67
C LEU A 123 4.58 8.63 -11.46
N THR A 124 5.20 9.42 -12.32
CA THR A 124 6.47 10.05 -12.00
C THR A 124 6.26 11.22 -11.05
N PHE A 125 7.33 11.65 -10.37
CA PHE A 125 7.28 12.88 -9.55
C PHE A 125 6.81 14.11 -10.36
N ARG A 126 7.21 14.22 -11.62
CA ARG A 126 6.80 15.32 -12.51
C ARG A 126 5.32 15.27 -12.86
N GLU A 127 4.79 14.08 -13.16
CA GLU A 127 3.36 13.92 -13.45
C GLU A 127 2.51 14.20 -12.21
N CYS A 128 2.94 13.73 -11.03
CA CYS A 128 2.29 14.04 -9.76
C CYS A 128 2.21 15.57 -9.53
N LEU A 129 3.33 16.28 -9.68
CA LEU A 129 3.36 17.74 -9.55
C LEU A 129 2.42 18.42 -10.58
N HIS A 130 2.48 18.01 -11.84
CA HIS A 130 1.63 18.59 -12.88
C HIS A 130 0.14 18.37 -12.60
N LEU A 131 -0.26 17.13 -12.30
CA LEU A 131 -1.65 16.79 -11.99
C LEU A 131 -2.15 17.53 -10.75
N SER A 132 -1.30 17.74 -9.74
CA SER A 132 -1.67 18.52 -8.55
C SER A 132 -1.93 20.00 -8.84
N LEU A 133 -1.37 20.55 -9.92
CA LEU A 133 -1.65 21.93 -10.31
C LEU A 133 -2.97 22.06 -11.07
N ASP A 134 -3.39 20.99 -11.75
CA ASP A 134 -4.55 21.00 -12.65
C ASP A 134 -5.82 20.36 -12.05
N ASP A 135 -5.70 19.40 -11.11
CA ASP A 135 -6.83 18.78 -10.41
C ASP A 135 -6.74 19.03 -8.89
N PHE A 136 -7.70 19.81 -8.39
CA PHE A 136 -7.81 20.15 -6.98
C PHE A 136 -7.96 18.92 -6.07
N ARG A 137 -8.59 17.83 -6.54
CA ARG A 137 -8.71 16.59 -5.76
C ARG A 137 -7.34 15.95 -5.56
N VAL A 138 -6.53 15.88 -6.63
CA VAL A 138 -5.14 15.40 -6.56
C VAL A 138 -4.34 16.27 -5.59
N PHE A 139 -4.44 17.60 -5.72
CA PHE A 139 -3.80 18.54 -4.79
C PHE A 139 -4.14 18.24 -3.32
N THR A 140 -5.43 18.15 -2.99
CA THR A 140 -5.86 17.91 -1.61
C THR A 140 -5.42 16.54 -1.10
N SER A 141 -5.40 15.50 -1.96
CA SER A 141 -4.94 14.17 -1.55
C SER A 141 -3.46 14.15 -1.14
N LEU A 142 -2.64 15.00 -1.77
CA LEU A 142 -1.20 15.09 -1.50
C LEU A 142 -0.88 15.85 -0.20
N LEU A 143 -1.81 16.64 0.35
CA LEU A 143 -1.61 17.31 1.64
C LEU A 143 -1.44 16.32 2.79
N ASP A 144 -2.01 15.13 2.63
CA ASP A 144 -1.97 14.03 3.59
C ASP A 144 -0.93 12.96 3.22
N ALA A 145 -0.06 13.23 2.23
CA ALA A 145 0.87 12.23 1.72
C ALA A 145 1.83 11.76 2.81
N ARG A 146 1.85 10.45 3.06
CA ARG A 146 2.75 9.81 4.03
C ARG A 146 3.56 8.73 3.34
N PHE A 147 4.88 8.81 3.50
CA PHE A 147 5.79 7.81 2.96
C PHE A 147 5.53 6.43 3.59
N VAL A 148 5.40 5.43 2.74
CA VAL A 148 5.30 4.02 3.13
C VAL A 148 6.62 3.34 2.81
N LEU A 149 7.01 3.14 1.54
CA LEU A 149 8.27 2.47 1.19
C LEU A 149 8.99 3.14 0.02
#